data_AF-A0A7W9L4Z8-F1
#
_entry.id   AF-A0A7W9L4Z8-F1
#
_cell.length_a   1.000
_cell.length_b   1.000
_cell.length_c   1.000
_cell.angle_alpha   90.00
_cell.angle_beta   90.00
_cell.angle_gamma   90.00
#
_symmetry.space_group_name_H-M   'P 1'
#
loop_
_entity.id
_entity.type
_entity.pdbx_description
1 polymer ?
#
loop_
_entity_poly.entity_id
_entity_poly.type
_entity_poly.pdbx_seq_one_letter_code
_entity_poly.pdbx_strand_id
1 'polypeptide(L)' 'MAYEYVKQAYGVNPVPGARVRHTVTGKFGKIAGKKAYDNYVHVVFDGMKFSTPCHPKELDYSPVEAAA' A
#
# COMPACT_ATOMS: atom_id res chain seq x y z
N MET A 1 5.15 -0.56 15.37
CA MET A 1 4.25 0.17 14.42
C MET A 1 3.60 -0.80 13.43
N ALA A 2 2.41 -0.47 12.90
CA ALA A 2 1.83 -1.25 11.80
C ALA A 2 2.83 -1.26 10.63
N TYR A 3 3.25 -2.46 10.18
CA TYR A 3 4.18 -2.71 9.08
C TYR A 3 5.70 -2.53 9.32
N GLU A 4 6.20 -2.55 10.57
CA GLU A 4 7.66 -2.52 10.77
C GLU A 4 8.41 -3.67 10.11
N TYR A 5 7.82 -4.87 10.06
CA TYR A 5 8.42 -5.98 9.31
C TYR A 5 8.51 -5.66 7.81
N VAL A 6 7.55 -4.91 7.24
CA VAL A 6 7.57 -4.57 5.81
C VAL A 6 8.70 -3.59 5.54
N LYS A 7 8.85 -2.59 6.41
CA LYS A 7 9.93 -1.61 6.30
C LYS A 7 11.30 -2.28 6.39
N GLN A 8 11.48 -3.21 7.33
CA GLN A 8 12.74 -3.93 7.46
C GLN A 8 12.98 -4.96 6.34
N ALA A 9 11.96 -5.73 5.94
CA ALA A 9 12.11 -6.80 4.95
C ALA A 9 12.12 -6.33 3.50
N TYR A 10 11.40 -5.25 3.18
CA TYR A 10 11.21 -4.77 1.81
C TYR A 10 11.69 -3.33 1.58
N GLY A 11 12.07 -2.59 2.65
CA GLY A 11 12.55 -1.22 2.53
C GLY A 11 11.45 -0.18 2.27
N VAL A 12 10.17 -0.55 2.35
CA VAL A 12 9.02 0.33 2.03
C VAL A 12 8.21 0.67 3.27
N ASN A 13 7.65 1.89 3.32
CA ASN A 13 6.90 2.39 4.47
C ASN A 13 5.39 2.57 4.13
N PRO A 14 4.57 1.51 4.18
CA PRO A 14 3.14 1.61 3.92
C PRO A 14 2.44 2.38 5.04
N VAL A 15 1.89 3.55 4.70
CA VAL A 15 1.12 4.39 5.62
C VAL A 15 -0.38 4.22 5.33
N PRO A 16 -1.20 3.72 6.28
CA PRO A 16 -2.65 3.67 6.08
C PRO A 16 -3.22 5.03 5.68
N GLY A 17 -4.08 5.05 4.67
CA GLY A 17 -4.63 6.27 4.07
C GLY A 17 -3.79 6.85 2.94
N ALA A 18 -2.51 6.47 2.79
CA ALA A 18 -1.67 6.94 1.69
C ALA A 18 -2.17 6.42 0.34
N ARG A 19 -2.02 7.26 -0.69
CA ARG A 19 -2.27 6.89 -2.09
C ARG A 19 -1.12 6.02 -2.58
N VAL A 20 -1.43 4.95 -3.28
CA VAL A 20 -0.45 4.05 -3.89
C VAL A 20 -0.89 3.66 -5.29
N ARG A 21 0.06 3.28 -6.12
CA ARG A 21 -0.20 2.69 -7.44
C ARG A 21 0.29 1.26 -7.45
N HIS A 22 -0.54 0.33 -7.88
CA HIS A 22 -0.12 -1.04 -8.09
C HIS A 22 0.64 -1.14 -9.42
N THR A 23 1.90 -1.57 -9.37
CA THR A 23 2.80 -1.59 -10.52
C THR A 23 2.41 -2.68 -11.52
N VAL A 24 1.84 -3.79 -11.05
CA VAL A 24 1.44 -4.93 -11.89
C VAL A 24 0.15 -4.66 -12.67
N THR A 25 -0.86 -4.04 -12.05
CA THR A 25 -2.15 -3.76 -12.71
C THR A 25 -2.29 -2.32 -13.17
N GLY A 26 -1.36 -1.44 -12.80
CA GLY A 26 -1.41 0.00 -13.08
C GLY A 26 -2.50 0.76 -12.31
N LYS A 27 -3.26 0.09 -11.42
CA LYS A 27 -4.40 0.70 -10.71
C LYS A 27 -3.95 1.55 -9.54
N PHE A 28 -4.66 2.65 -9.31
CA PHE A 28 -4.47 3.49 -8.13
C PHE A 28 -5.41 3.07 -7.00
N GLY A 29 -4.94 3.24 -5.76
CA GLY A 29 -5.71 2.92 -4.58
C GLY A 29 -5.20 3.65 -3.35
N LYS A 30 -5.80 3.33 -2.19
CA LYS A 30 -5.38 3.82 -0.87
C LYS A 30 -5.07 2.65 0.04
N ILE A 31 -3.99 2.76 0.80
CA ILE A 31 -3.62 1.75 1.80
C ILE A 31 -4.70 1.71 2.88
N ALA A 32 -5.26 0.54 3.12
CA ALA A 32 -6.21 0.29 4.20
C ALA A 32 -5.48 0.07 5.53
N GLY A 33 -6.22 0.19 6.63
CA GLY A 33 -5.71 -0.17 7.94
C GLY A 33 -5.22 -1.62 7.98
N LYS A 34 -4.08 -1.84 8.66
CA LYS A 34 -3.50 -3.16 8.82
C LYS A 34 -4.49 -4.10 9.51
N LYS A 35 -4.79 -5.25 8.90
CA LYS A 35 -5.41 -6.38 9.60
C LYS A 35 -4.33 -7.17 10.35
N ALA A 36 -4.64 -7.62 11.56
CA ALA A 36 -3.70 -8.32 12.42
C ALA A 36 -3.12 -9.56 11.72
N TYR A 37 -1.83 -9.83 11.92
CA TYR A 37 -1.07 -10.99 11.42
C TYR A 37 -0.76 -11.08 9.93
N ASP A 38 -1.08 -10.06 9.12
CA ASP A 38 -0.89 -10.15 7.68
C ASP A 38 0.45 -9.59 7.18
N ASN A 39 1.10 -10.35 6.29
CA ASN A 39 2.36 -10.01 5.63
C ASN A 39 2.19 -9.20 4.32
N TYR A 40 0.95 -8.85 3.98
CA TYR A 40 0.57 -8.07 2.80
C TYR A 40 0.08 -6.67 3.19
N VAL A 41 0.14 -5.76 2.21
CA VAL A 41 -0.41 -4.42 2.33
C VAL A 41 -1.79 -4.43 1.71
N HIS A 42 -2.80 -4.16 2.52
CA HIS A 42 -4.17 -4.07 2.03
C HIS A 42 -4.38 -2.73 1.34
N VAL A 43 -4.87 -2.76 0.10
CA VAL A 43 -5.13 -1.55 -0.70
C VAL A 43 -6.57 -1.57 -1.19
N VAL A 44 -7.30 -0.49 -0.95
CA VAL A 44 -8.61 -0.24 -1.58
C VAL A 44 -8.35 0.49 -2.88
N PHE A 45 -8.50 -0.23 -4.00
CA PHE A 45 -8.39 0.36 -5.33
C PHE A 45 -9.58 1.27 -5.65
N ASP A 46 -9.36 2.31 -6.46
CA ASP A 46 -10.45 3.16 -6.95
C ASP A 46 -11.51 2.32 -7.68
N GLY A 47 -12.77 2.55 -7.32
CA GLY A 47 -13.92 1.79 -7.83
C GLY A 47 -14.16 0.45 -7.14
N MET A 48 -13.33 0.03 -6.18
CA MET A 48 -13.55 -1.18 -5.38
C MET A 48 -14.10 -0.84 -4.00
N LYS A 49 -15.06 -1.64 -3.52
CA LYS A 49 -15.60 -1.54 -2.15
C LYS A 49 -14.74 -2.25 -1.10
N PHE A 50 -13.87 -3.15 -1.52
CA PHE A 50 -13.10 -4.02 -0.63
C PHE A 50 -11.60 -3.79 -0.79
N SER A 51 -10.85 -4.00 0.28
CA SER A 51 -9.40 -3.97 0.25
C SER A 51 -8.83 -5.28 -0.28
N THR A 52 -7.92 -5.20 -1.24
CA THR A 52 -7.19 -6.34 -1.78
C THR A 52 -5.83 -6.46 -1.08
N PRO A 53 -5.41 -7.65 -0.64
CA PRO A 53 -4.03 -7.86 -0.19
C PRO A 53 -3.08 -7.76 -1.39
N CYS A 54 -2.10 -6.87 -1.30
CA CYS A 54 -1.07 -6.67 -2.31
C CYS A 54 0.31 -6.92 -1.71
N HIS A 55 1.23 -7.48 -2.49
CA HIS A 55 2.60 -7.62 -2.05
C HIS A 55 3.25 -6.23 -1.92
N PRO A 56 4.07 -5.97 -0.88
CA PRO A 56 4.67 -4.65 -0.67
C PRO A 56 5.47 -4.15 -1.89
N LYS A 57 6.22 -5.04 -2.54
CA LYS A 57 7.02 -4.67 -3.74
C LYS A 57 6.20 -4.44 -5.02
N GLU A 58 4.91 -4.79 -5.03
CA GLU A 58 4.01 -4.56 -6.17
C GLU A 58 3.29 -3.20 -6.06
N LEU A 59 3.60 -2.43 -5.02
CA LEU A 59 3.03 -1.12 -4.78
C LEU A 59 4.13 -0.06 -4.92
N ASP A 60 3.83 0.93 -5.74
CA ASP A 60 4.56 2.18 -5.78
C ASP A 60 4.02 3.09 -4.67
N TYR A 61 4.87 3.31 -3.68
CA TYR A 61 4.64 4.20 -2.54
C TYR A 61 5.21 5.60 -2.77
N SER A 62 5.76 5.84 -3.97
CA SER A 62 6.22 7.16 -4.35
C SER A 62 5.06 8.13 -4.13
N PRO A 63 5.24 9.21 -3.34
CA PRO A 63 4.22 10.22 -3.23
C PRO A 63 3.93 10.70 -4.65
N VAL A 64 2.66 10.71 -5.05
CA VAL A 64 2.23 11.53 -6.19
C VAL A 64 2.39 12.99 -5.71
N GLU A 65 3.64 13.48 -5.74
CA GLU A 65 4.19 14.84 -5.60
C GLU A 65 3.49 15.83 -4.62
N ALA A 66 4.15 16.52 -3.69
CA ALA A 66 5.30 17.39 -3.91
C ALA A 66 5.24 18.17 -5.22
N ALA A 67 4.10 18.81 -5.50
CA ALA A 67 4.01 19.90 -6.46
C ALA A 67 3.43 21.13 -5.75
N ALA A 68 4.30 21.90 -5.12
CA ALA A 68 4.11 23.30 -4.74
C ALA A 68 5.47 23.99 -4.66
#